data_AF-A0A8S9W092-F1
#
_entry.id   AF-A0A8S9W092-F1
#
_cell.length_a   1.000
_cell.length_b   1.000
_cell.length_c   1.000
_cell.angle_alpha   90.00
_cell.angle_beta   90.00
_cell.angle_gamma   90.00
#
_symmetry.space_group_name_H-M   'P 1'
#
loop_
_entity.id
_entity.type
_entity.pdbx_description
1 polymer ?
#
loop_
_entity_poly.entity_id
_entity_poly.type
_entity_poly.pdbx_seq_one_letter_code
_entity_poly.pdbx_strand_id
1 'polypeptide(L)' 'MYYRKVRDVHEFGGDTGSIGWGGIWSKELSRKEVLRTHTTAIAIKHLADNPDPPRKAFCIDRVYRREAIDPTHTARV' A
#
# COMPACT_ATOMS: atom_id res chain seq x y z
N MET A 1 4.51 -10.31 10.07
CA MET A 1 5.48 -11.26 9.46
C MET A 1 5.84 -10.98 7.99
N TYR A 2 5.26 -9.96 7.31
CA TYR A 2 5.47 -9.75 5.86
C TYR A 2 6.65 -8.85 5.46
N TYR A 3 7.24 -8.11 6.41
CA TYR A 3 8.25 -7.09 6.10
C TYR A 3 9.41 -7.61 5.24
N ARG A 4 10.02 -8.76 5.60
CA ARG A 4 11.16 -9.32 4.85
C ARG A 4 10.77 -9.69 3.43
N LYS A 5 9.67 -10.41 3.25
CA LYS A 5 9.16 -10.79 1.92
C LYS A 5 8.89 -9.57 1.05
N VAL A 6 8.26 -8.53 1.59
CA VAL A 6 7.98 -7.29 0.84
C VAL A 6 9.27 -6.56 0.48
N ARG A 7 10.21 -6.44 1.43
CA ARG A 7 11.54 -5.87 1.18
C ARG A 7 12.25 -6.60 0.05
N ASP A 8 12.30 -7.92 0.13
CA ASP A 8 13.00 -8.80 -0.79
C ASP A 8 12.43 -8.69 -2.22
N VAL A 9 11.10 -8.66 -2.32
CA VAL A 9 10.41 -8.40 -3.60
C VAL A 9 10.76 -7.02 -4.17
N HIS A 10 10.90 -5.99 -3.32
CA HIS A 10 11.27 -4.66 -3.80
C HIS A 10 12.73 -4.56 -4.25
N GLU A 11 13.67 -5.12 -3.49
CA GLU A 11 15.11 -4.98 -3.75
C GLU A 11 15.59 -5.89 -4.90
N PHE A 12 15.12 -7.14 -4.94
CA PHE A 12 15.64 -8.16 -5.86
C PHE A 12 14.57 -9.08 -6.46
N GLY A 13 13.29 -8.74 -6.28
CA GLY A 13 12.16 -9.44 -6.90
C GLY A 13 11.64 -10.67 -6.12
N GLY A 14 12.39 -11.13 -5.12
CA GLY A 14 12.00 -12.26 -4.26
C GLY A 14 11.61 -13.51 -5.06
N ASP A 15 10.55 -14.20 -4.64
CA ASP A 15 10.09 -15.44 -5.28
C ASP A 15 9.09 -15.21 -6.43
N THR A 16 8.95 -13.97 -6.92
CA THR A 16 7.90 -13.61 -7.89
C THR A 16 8.30 -13.83 -9.35
N GLY A 17 9.58 -14.12 -9.62
CA GLY A 17 10.15 -14.13 -10.97
C GLY A 17 10.43 -12.72 -11.53
N SER A 18 10.13 -11.67 -10.76
CA SER A 18 10.57 -10.29 -11.06
C SER A 18 12.05 -10.10 -10.71
N ILE A 19 12.68 -9.06 -11.26
CA ILE A 19 14.00 -8.59 -10.85
C ILE A 19 13.95 -7.58 -9.69
N GLY A 20 12.74 -7.21 -9.26
CA GLY A 20 12.51 -6.13 -8.29
C GLY A 20 12.66 -4.75 -8.91
N TRP A 21 12.65 -3.72 -8.07
CA TRP A 21 12.90 -2.33 -8.45
C TRP A 21 14.37 -1.94 -8.22
N GLY A 22 15.15 -2.78 -7.55
CA GLY A 22 16.50 -2.44 -7.12
C GLY A 22 16.52 -1.44 -5.96
N GLY A 23 17.70 -0.89 -5.70
CA GLY A 23 17.92 0.05 -4.60
C GLY A 23 17.92 -0.62 -3.22
N ILE A 24 17.87 0.22 -2.17
CA ILE A 24 17.87 -0.22 -0.77
C ILE A 24 16.54 0.16 -0.14
N TRP A 25 15.83 -0.82 0.39
CA TRP A 25 14.57 -0.63 1.08
C TRP A 25 14.81 -0.07 2.49
N SER A 26 14.32 1.15 2.72
CA SER A 26 14.42 1.80 4.03
C SER A 26 13.31 1.34 4.97
N LYS A 27 13.70 0.63 6.03
CA LYS A 27 12.80 0.26 7.13
C LYS A 27 12.16 1.49 7.77
N GLU A 28 12.97 2.53 7.97
CA GLU A 28 12.53 3.77 8.59
C GLU A 28 11.44 4.45 7.75
N LEU A 29 11.67 4.56 6.43
CA LEU A 29 10.69 5.14 5.52
C LEU A 29 9.38 4.34 5.51
N SER A 30 9.45 3.01 5.47
CA SER A 30 8.28 2.13 5.45
C SER A 30 7.44 2.16 6.75
N ARG A 31 8.00 2.70 7.85
CA ARG A 31 7.32 2.83 9.15
C ARG A 31 6.76 4.24 9.39
N LYS A 32 6.94 5.18 8.47
CA LYS A 32 6.38 6.51 8.62
C LYS A 32 4.87 6.44 8.46
N GLU A 33 4.18 6.88 9.51
CA GLU A 33 2.73 7.00 9.49
C GLU A 33 2.32 8.15 8.57
N VAL A 34 1.30 7.91 7.76
CA VAL A 34 0.72 8.89 6.85
C VAL A 34 -0.80 8.80 6.90
N LEU A 35 -1.49 9.91 6.64
CA LEU A 35 -2.91 9.84 6.35
C LEU A 35 -3.12 9.06 5.06
N ARG A 36 -4.03 8.08 5.10
CA ARG A 36 -4.28 7.20 3.95
C ARG A 36 -4.72 8.00 2.72
N THR A 37 -4.02 7.81 1.61
CA THR A 37 -4.29 8.51 0.35
C THR A 37 -5.33 7.81 -0.52
N HIS A 38 -5.49 6.49 -0.32
CA HIS A 38 -6.39 5.62 -1.07
C HIS A 38 -6.91 4.50 -0.16
N THR A 39 -8.08 3.93 -0.50
CA THR A 39 -8.66 2.77 0.20
C THR A 39 -7.97 1.44 -0.16
N THR A 40 -7.11 1.41 -1.18
CA THR A 40 -6.34 0.21 -1.58
C THR A 40 -5.51 -0.38 -0.43
N ALA A 41 -4.98 0.46 0.47
CA ALA A 41 -4.28 -0.02 1.66
C ALA A 41 -5.18 -0.91 2.55
N ILE A 42 -6.48 -0.60 2.62
CA ILE A 42 -7.48 -1.41 3.35
C ILE A 42 -7.71 -2.74 2.61
N ALA A 43 -7.81 -2.70 1.28
CA ALA A 43 -7.95 -3.92 0.49
C ALA A 43 -6.75 -4.86 0.66
N ILE A 44 -5.52 -4.34 0.63
CA ILE A 44 -4.29 -5.11 0.87
C ILE A 44 -4.31 -5.73 2.27
N LYS A 45 -4.70 -4.96 3.29
CA LYS A 45 -4.84 -5.44 4.66
C LYS A 45 -5.88 -6.57 4.75
N HIS A 46 -7.05 -6.38 4.12
CA HIS A 46 -8.09 -7.41 4.07
C HIS A 46 -7.62 -8.70 3.41
N LEU A 47 -6.91 -8.62 2.28
CA LEU A 47 -6.34 -9.78 1.59
C LEU A 47 -5.26 -10.48 2.42
N ALA A 48 -4.41 -9.73 3.12
CA ALA A 48 -3.40 -10.30 3.99
C ALA A 48 -4.00 -11.05 5.19
N ASP A 49 -5.11 -10.54 5.72
CA ASP A 49 -5.83 -11.17 6.84
C ASP A 49 -6.76 -12.32 6.38
N ASN A 50 -7.12 -12.37 5.08
CA ASN A 50 -8.04 -13.36 4.50
C ASN A 50 -7.44 -13.98 3.22
N PRO A 51 -6.37 -14.79 3.32
CA PRO A 51 -5.59 -15.24 2.16
C PRO A 51 -6.32 -16.24 1.25
N ASP A 52 -7.34 -16.93 1.75
CA ASP A 52 -7.99 -18.02 1.01
C ASP A 52 -9.11 -17.51 0.06
N PRO A 53 -8.99 -17.74 -1.26
CA PRO A 53 -10.03 -17.39 -2.24
C PRO A 53 -11.18 -18.42 -2.28
N PRO A 54 -12.34 -18.09 -2.88
CA PRO A 54 -12.71 -16.80 -3.49
C PRO A 54 -13.30 -15.79 -2.50
N ARG A 55 -13.11 -14.50 -2.80
CA ARG A 55 -13.60 -13.36 -1.99
C ARG A 55 -14.09 -12.23 -2.89
N LYS A 56 -15.11 -11.50 -2.45
CA LYS A 56 -15.53 -10.21 -3.02
C LYS A 56 -15.68 -9.23 -1.87
N ALA A 57 -14.97 -8.10 -1.93
CA ALA A 57 -14.99 -7.08 -0.89
C ALA A 57 -15.13 -5.70 -1.53
N PHE A 58 -15.85 -4.80 -0.86
CA PHE A 58 -15.93 -3.39 -1.21
C PHE A 58 -15.83 -2.55 0.07
N CYS A 59 -15.32 -1.33 -0.04
CA CYS A 59 -15.34 -0.37 1.04
C CYS A 59 -15.49 1.04 0.48
N ILE A 60 -16.20 1.90 1.20
CA ILE A 60 -16.33 3.33 0.89
C ILE A 60 -15.89 4.05 2.14
N ASP A 61 -14.80 4.81 2.05
CA ASP A 61 -14.25 5.51 3.19
C ASP A 61 -13.48 6.76 2.75
N ARG A 62 -13.23 7.67 3.69
CA ARG A 62 -12.55 8.95 3.45
C ARG A 62 -11.04 8.75 3.26
N VAL A 63 -10.48 9.46 2.30
CA VAL A 63 -9.03 9.49 2.03
C VAL A 63 -8.52 10.92 2.02
N TYR A 64 -7.22 11.09 2.21
CA TYR A 64 -6.55 12.38 2.37
C TYR A 64 -5.47 12.52 1.30
N ARG A 65 -5.59 13.53 0.45
CA ARG A 65 -4.61 13.80 -0.62
C ARG A 65 -4.06 15.20 -0.48
N ARG A 66 -2.74 15.32 -0.58
CA ARG A 66 -2.05 16.61 -0.66
C ARG A 66 -2.03 17.09 -2.12
N GLU A 67 -3.21 17.32 -2.67
CA GLU A 67 -3.39 17.90 -4.01
C GLU A 67 -3.75 19.39 -3.86
N ALA A 68 -3.48 20.19 -4.90
CA ALA A 68 -3.90 21.59 -4.89
C ALA A 68 -5.44 21.64 -4.84
N ILE A 69 -5.99 22.54 -4.02
CA ILE A 69 -7.44 22.71 -3.92
C ILE A 69 -7.92 23.23 -5.27
N ASP A 70 -8.71 22.43 -5.97
CA ASP A 70 -9.43 22.85 -7.16
C ASP A 70 -10.93 22.60 -6.98
N PRO A 71 -11.81 23.19 -7.80
CA PRO A 71 -13.26 23.12 -7.63
C PRO A 71 -13.83 21.69 -7.62
N THR A 72 -13.08 20.71 -8.14
CA THR A 72 -13.46 19.30 -8.23
C THR A 72 -12.75 18.41 -7.19
N HIS A 73 -11.67 18.89 -6.57
CA HIS A 73 -10.88 18.15 -5.60
C HIS A 73 -10.92 18.84 -4.23
N THR A 74 -11.76 18.29 -3.34
CA THR A 74 -11.79 18.73 -1.94
C THR A 74 -10.55 18.20 -1.20
N ALA A 75 -9.58 19.07 -0.90
CA ALA A 75 -8.55 18.73 0.06
C ALA A 75 -9.20 18.63 1.43
N ARG A 76 -9.31 17.40 1.96
CA ARG A 76 -9.67 17.20 3.36
C ARG A 76 -8.39 17.37 4.16
N VAL A 77 -8.26 18.53 4.81
CA VAL A 77 -7.25 18.81 5.83
C VAL A 77 -7.48 17.95 7.07
#